data_AF-A0A8C8AFE1-F1
#
_entry.id   AF-A0A8C8AFE1-F1
#
_cell.length_a   1.000
_cell.length_b   1.000
_cell.length_c   1.000
_cell.angle_alpha   90.00
_cell.angle_beta   90.00
_cell.angle_gamma   90.00
#
_symmetry.space_group_name_H-M   'P 1'
#
loop_
_entity.id
_entity.type
_entity.pdbx_description
1 polymer ?
#
loop_
_entity_poly.entity_id
_entity_poly.type
_entity_poly.pdbx_seq_one_letter_code
_entity_poly.pdbx_strand_id
1 'polypeptide(L)'
;MDWQPDEQGLQQVLQLLKDSQSPNTATQRVVQDKLKQLNQFPDFNNYLIFVLTRLKSEAEPARSSLGEVETERMRVVPPPPPLNASC
;
A
#
# COMPACT_ATOMS: atom_id res chain seq x y z
N MET A 1 -6.65 -11.93 25.96
CA MET A 1 -6.68 -10.59 25.34
C MET A 1 -7.18 -10.81 23.92
N ASP A 2 -8.50 -10.86 23.73
CA ASP A 2 -9.12 -10.98 22.41
C ASP A 2 -9.22 -9.59 21.80
N TRP A 3 -8.15 -9.15 21.13
CA TRP A 3 -8.21 -7.97 20.30
C TRP A 3 -9.23 -8.22 19.19
N GLN A 4 -10.24 -7.37 19.09
CA GLN A 4 -11.28 -7.44 18.07
C GLN A 4 -11.25 -6.13 17.27
N PRO A 5 -11.29 -6.19 15.94
CA PRO A 5 -11.31 -4.99 15.13
C PRO A 5 -12.68 -4.30 15.21
N ASP A 6 -12.68 -3.02 15.53
CA ASP A 6 -13.86 -2.16 15.38
C ASP A 6 -14.16 -1.89 13.90
N GLU A 7 -15.45 -1.81 13.57
CA GLU A 7 -15.91 -1.49 12.21
C GLU A 7 -15.37 -0.15 11.71
N GLN A 8 -15.27 0.84 12.60
CA GLN A 8 -14.73 2.16 12.28
C GLN A 8 -13.24 2.08 11.90
N GLY A 9 -12.44 1.33 12.66
CA GLY A 9 -11.02 1.13 12.38
C GLY A 9 -10.80 0.39 11.06
N LEU A 10 -11.59 -0.66 10.83
CA LEU A 10 -11.56 -1.42 9.58
C LEU A 10 -11.87 -0.56 8.36
N GLN A 11 -12.92 0.26 8.41
CA GLN A 11 -13.25 1.18 7.30
C GLN A 11 -12.10 2.15 7.01
N GLN A 12 -11.43 2.64 8.06
CA GLN A 12 -10.31 3.56 7.92
C GLN A 12 -9.11 2.90 7.24
N VAL A 13 -8.76 1.67 7.65
CA VAL A 13 -7.67 0.89 7.02
C VAL A 13 -8.02 0.51 5.59
N LEU A 14 -9.25 0.08 5.33
CA LEU A 14 -9.73 -0.24 3.98
C LEU A 14 -9.68 0.97 3.05
N GLN A 15 -10.11 2.14 3.54
CA GLN A 15 -10.07 3.37 2.76
C GLN A 15 -8.63 3.77 2.45
N LEU A 16 -7.74 3.66 3.44
CA LEU A 16 -6.32 3.95 3.28
C LEU A 16 -5.64 3.01 2.27
N LEU A 17 -5.96 1.71 2.29
CA LEU A 17 -5.54 0.73 1.28
C LEU A 17 -6.07 1.05 -0.12
N LYS A 18 -7.29 1.59 -0.22
CA LYS A 18 -7.91 1.97 -1.50
C LYS A 18 -7.28 3.23 -2.07
N ASP A 19 -7.05 4.21 -1.21
CA ASP A 19 -6.36 5.45 -1.54
C ASP A 19 -4.88 5.19 -1.89
N SER A 20 -4.21 4.21 -1.25
CA SER A 20 -2.81 3.87 -1.58
C SER A 20 -2.65 3.28 -2.97
N GLN A 21 -3.69 2.64 -3.50
CA GLN A 21 -3.73 2.11 -4.87
C GLN A 21 -4.04 3.20 -5.92
N SER A 22 -4.46 4.38 -5.49
CA SER A 22 -4.74 5.47 -6.41
C SER A 22 -3.44 6.05 -6.97
N PRO A 23 -3.35 6.28 -8.29
CA PRO A 23 -2.18 6.91 -8.93
C PRO A 23 -2.07 8.42 -8.65
N ASN A 24 -3.03 8.99 -7.91
CA ASN A 24 -3.11 10.42 -7.65
C ASN A 24 -2.11 10.86 -6.56
N THR A 25 -1.18 11.76 -6.91
CA THR A 25 -0.16 12.29 -6.00
C THR A 25 -0.75 12.98 -4.77
N ALA A 26 -1.90 13.67 -4.92
CA ALA A 26 -2.58 14.30 -3.79
C ALA A 26 -3.09 13.26 -2.78
N THR A 27 -3.72 12.19 -3.28
CA THR A 27 -4.18 11.06 -2.49
C THR A 27 -3.03 10.35 -1.80
N GLN A 28 -1.92 10.10 -2.51
CA GLN A 28 -0.73 9.46 -1.92
C GLN A 28 -0.13 10.27 -0.77
N ARG A 29 -0.10 11.60 -0.87
CA ARG A 29 0.38 12.47 0.22
C ARG A 29 -0.50 12.36 1.46
N VAL A 30 -1.83 12.36 1.29
CA VAL A 30 -2.79 12.19 2.39
C VAL A 30 -2.65 10.81 3.05
N VAL A 31 -2.48 9.75 2.25
CA VAL A 31 -2.26 8.39 2.73
C VAL A 31 -0.99 8.28 3.56
N GLN A 32 0.11 8.86 3.08
CA GLN A 32 1.39 8.89 3.80
C GLN A 32 1.27 9.57 5.18
N ASP A 33 0.58 10.70 5.26
CA ASP A 33 0.38 11.42 6.52
C ASP A 33 -0.46 10.61 7.51
N LYS A 34 -1.59 10.06 7.03
CA LYS A 34 -2.44 9.17 7.83
C LYS A 34 -1.68 7.92 8.30
N LEU A 35 -0.88 7.30 7.44
CA LEU A 35 -0.06 6.14 7.81
C LEU A 35 0.89 6.47 8.96
N LYS A 36 1.57 7.62 8.91
CA LYS A 36 2.49 8.03 9.98
C LYS A 36 1.78 8.22 11.32
N GLN A 37 0.61 8.85 11.31
CA GLN A 37 -0.19 9.01 12.53
C GLN A 37 -0.67 7.65 13.07
N LEU A 38 -1.17 6.79 12.19
CA LEU A 38 -1.70 5.47 12.58
C LEU A 38 -0.60 4.51 13.04
N ASN A 39 0.62 4.61 12.53
CA ASN A 39 1.77 3.79 12.93
C ASN A 39 2.22 4.08 14.38
N GLN A 40 1.75 5.17 15.00
CA GLN A 40 1.98 5.41 16.43
C GLN A 40 1.13 4.49 17.32
N PHE A 41 0.08 3.88 16.77
CA PHE A 41 -0.83 3.00 17.50
C PHE A 41 -0.49 1.53 17.24
N PRO A 42 -0.17 0.74 18.28
CA PRO A 42 0.12 -0.68 18.11
C PRO A 42 -1.08 -1.47 17.60
N ASP A 43 -2.31 -1.03 17.91
CA ASP A 43 -3.56 -1.62 17.38
C ASP A 43 -3.68 -1.53 15.87
N PHE A 44 -3.13 -0.48 15.25
CA PHE A 44 -3.19 -0.32 13.79
C PHE A 44 -2.52 -1.50 13.06
N ASN A 45 -1.43 -2.04 13.61
CA ASN A 45 -0.79 -3.23 13.06
C ASN A 45 -1.71 -4.45 13.10
N ASN A 46 -2.50 -4.60 14.17
CA ASN A 46 -3.49 -5.68 14.28
C ASN A 46 -4.59 -5.53 13.21
N TYR A 47 -5.08 -4.29 12.98
CA TYR A 47 -6.03 -4.00 11.89
C TYR A 47 -5.46 -4.33 10.52
N LEU A 48 -4.22 -3.94 10.24
CA LEU A 48 -3.54 -4.26 8.99
C LEU A 48 -3.43 -5.77 8.76
N ILE A 49 -2.97 -6.52 9.76
CA ILE A 49 -2.87 -7.98 9.65
C ILE A 49 -4.25 -8.61 9.43
N PHE A 50 -5.27 -8.17 10.17
CA PHE A 50 -6.63 -8.69 10.00
C PHE A 50 -7.15 -8.48 8.58
N VAL A 51 -7.06 -7.25 8.07
CA VAL A 51 -7.53 -6.89 6.71
C VAL A 51 -6.73 -7.64 5.64
N LEU A 52 -5.40 -7.68 5.74
CA LEU A 52 -4.54 -8.39 4.79
C LEU A 52 -4.81 -9.89 4.79
N THR A 53 -5.03 -10.50 5.96
CA THR A 53 -5.33 -11.93 6.09
C THR A 53 -6.69 -12.27 5.48
N ARG A 54 -7.70 -11.41 5.70
CA ARG A 54 -9.04 -11.58 5.11
C ARG A 54 -9.05 -11.38 3.60
N LEU A 55 -8.40 -10.32 3.09
CA LEU A 55 -8.27 -10.05 1.65
C LEU A 55 -7.53 -11.16 0.92
N LYS A 56 -6.44 -11.68 1.51
CA LYS A 56 -5.67 -12.78 0.92
C LYS A 56 -6.41 -14.11 0.96
N SER A 57 -7.29 -14.31 1.94
CA SER A 57 -8.14 -15.51 2.00
C SER A 57 -9.24 -15.50 0.95
N GLU A 58 -9.74 -14.33 0.54
CA GLU A 58 -10.69 -14.22 -0.57
C GLU A 58 -10.03 -14.37 -1.95
N ALA A 59 -8.72 -14.14 -2.03
CA ALA A 59 -7.93 -14.33 -3.25
C ALA A 59 -7.54 -15.78 -3.56
N GLU A 60 -7.88 -16.76 -2.71
CA GLU A 60 -7.56 -18.17 -2.94
C GLU A 60 -8.77 -19.08 -2.64
N PRO A 61 -9.42 -19.57 -3.71
CA PRO A 61 -9.04 -20.89 -4.16
C PRO A 61 -8.58 -20.86 -5.62
N ALA A 62 -7.56 -20.07 -5.96
CA ALA A 62 -6.89 -20.14 -7.26
C ALA A 62 -5.58 -20.95 -7.13
N ARG A 63 -5.67 -22.10 -6.45
CA ARG A 63 -4.60 -23.10 -6.34
C ARG A 63 -4.38 -23.90 -7.65
N SER A 64 -4.53 -23.26 -8.81
CA SER A 64 -4.25 -23.83 -10.12
C SER A 64 -3.91 -22.76 -11.17
N SER A 65 -2.85 -21.98 -10.92
CA SER A 65 -2.03 -21.43 -12.00
C SER A 65 -0.70 -20.99 -11.41
N LEU A 66 0.15 -22.00 -11.19
CA LEU A 66 1.58 -21.83 -11.06
C LEU A 66 2.11 -21.41 -12.44
N GLY A 67 2.75 -20.24 -12.52
CA GLY A 67 3.19 -19.58 -13.76
C GLY A 67 2.23 -18.43 -14.07
N GLU A 68 2.63 -17.17 -14.04
CA GLU A 68 3.80 -16.62 -14.72
C GLU A 68 4.38 -15.44 -13.92
N VAL A 69 5.71 -15.40 -13.87
CA VAL A 69 6.49 -14.21 -13.56
C VAL A 69 6.67 -13.49 -14.90
N GLU A 70 6.26 -12.24 -15.03
CA GLU A 70 6.89 -11.31 -15.98
C GLU A 70 6.69 -9.85 -15.55
N THR A 71 7.78 -9.28 -15.05
CA THR A 71 8.29 -7.92 -15.22
C THR A 71 7.51 -6.98 -16.14
N GLU A 72 6.97 -5.85 -15.62
CA GLU A 72 6.87 -4.61 -16.41
C GLU A 72 6.61 -3.32 -15.57
N ARG A 73 7.69 -2.59 -15.24
CA ARG A 73 7.86 -1.12 -15.39
C ARG A 73 6.89 -0.12 -14.73
N MET A 74 7.40 0.65 -13.75
CA MET A 74 7.05 2.08 -13.60
C MET A 74 8.26 2.93 -13.16
N ARG A 75 9.12 3.24 -14.15
CA ARG A 75 9.76 4.54 -14.43
C ARG A 75 10.31 5.35 -13.23
N VAL A 76 11.55 5.07 -12.83
CA VAL A 76 12.40 6.03 -12.10
C VAL A 76 12.82 7.17 -13.05
N VAL A 77 12.61 8.39 -12.59
CA VAL A 77 12.86 9.70 -13.24
C VAL A 77 14.39 9.98 -13.31
N PRO A 78 14.89 10.76 -14.31
CA PRO A 78 16.23 10.62 -14.89
C PRO A 78 17.36 11.37 -14.14
N PRO A 79 18.65 11.07 -14.41
CA PRO A 79 19.76 11.89 -13.96
C PRO A 79 19.97 13.15 -14.84
N PRO A 80 20.55 14.23 -14.28
CA PRO A 80 20.63 15.56 -14.92
C PRO A 80 21.63 15.62 -16.09
N PRO A 81 21.52 16.61 -17.00
CA PRO A 81 22.51 16.83 -18.05
C PRO A 81 23.84 17.34 -17.46
N PRO A 82 25.00 16.93 -18.01
CA PRO A 82 26.28 17.50 -17.61
C PRO A 82 26.37 18.97 -18.07
N LEU A 83 26.72 19.86 -17.14
CA LEU A 83 27.18 21.21 -17.49
C LEU A 83 28.55 21.11 -18.18
N ASN A 84 28.69 21.85 -19.27
CA ASN A 84 29.93 22.37 -19.84
C ASN A 84 30.79 21.44 -20.72
N ALA A 85 30.78 21.74 -22.02
CA ALA A 85 32.00 21.90 -22.78
C ALA A 85 31.72 22.91 -23.90
N SER A 86 31.86 24.20 -23.59
CA SER A 86 32.05 25.21 -24.64
C SER A 86 33.47 25.07 -25.20
N CYS A 87 33.55 25.11 -26.54
CA CYS A 87 34.76 25.13 -27.36
C CYS A 87 35.76 26.23 -26.97
#